data_AF-A0A067TFD0-F1
#
_entry.id   AF-A0A067TFD0-F1
#
_cell.length_a   1.000
_cell.length_b   1.000
_cell.length_c   1.000
_cell.angle_alpha   90.00
_cell.angle_beta   90.00
_cell.angle_gamma   90.00
#
_symmetry.space_group_name_H-M   'P 1'
#
loop_
_entity.id
_entity.type
_entity.pdbx_description
1 polymer ?
#
loop_
_entity_poly.entity_id
_entity_poly.type
_entity_poly.pdbx_seq_one_letter_code
_entity_poly.pdbx_strand_id
1 'polypeptide(L)'
;MAPTKLDKVRASALPILTKTAHFSAPFITTFLLIHLSAPALANIGGSSLSSRTMLLGREYYQTILSEPLLILGPLTLHAVSGSLKRLLSPPGRPPRRLTHLLSITGYATLLLFLPVHYLTHRAYPTLDVAPIYAVGPAELDYEFVKTGLKSWPIRSWLMYTGLVLSTTLHLVDGMTIIWNTYLKDFLPSWKLAKRPRRTALALGCIALPTLTGLYAISKEPMMTFASMASRYQAVFLSSMLYRI
;
A
#
# COMPACT_ATOMS: atom_id res chain seq x y z
N MET A 1 11.41 32.71 29.25
CA MET A 1 10.06 32.18 29.58
C MET A 1 10.17 30.71 29.91
N ALA A 2 9.43 30.23 30.92
CA ALA A 2 9.38 28.80 31.25
C ALA A 2 8.63 28.01 30.16
N PRO A 3 9.00 26.75 29.87
CA PRO A 3 8.33 25.93 28.87
C PRO A 3 6.89 25.63 29.28
N THR A 4 5.95 25.76 28.33
CA THR A 4 4.53 25.47 28.57
C THR A 4 4.28 23.97 28.78
N LYS A 5 3.10 23.61 29.30
CA LYS A 5 2.70 22.19 29.37
C LYS A 5 2.74 21.52 28.00
N LEU A 6 2.33 22.23 26.95
CA LEU A 6 2.35 21.73 25.58
C LEU A 6 3.79 21.50 25.07
N ASP A 7 4.73 22.36 25.43
CA ASP A 7 6.13 22.20 25.04
C ASP A 7 6.76 20.95 25.67
N LYS A 8 6.40 20.65 26.93
CA LYS A 8 6.79 19.40 27.59
C LYS A 8 6.22 18.18 26.88
N VAL A 9 4.93 18.19 26.55
CA VAL A 9 4.28 17.10 25.79
C VAL A 9 4.97 16.91 24.43
N ARG A 10 5.23 17.99 23.69
CA ARG A 10 5.92 17.94 22.39
C ARG A 10 7.33 17.34 22.51
N ALA A 11 8.10 17.76 23.51
CA ALA A 11 9.46 17.29 23.73
C ALA A 11 9.50 15.76 24.00
N SER A 12 8.53 15.23 24.73
CA SER A 12 8.42 13.79 25.00
C SER A 12 7.81 13.00 23.83
N ALA A 13 6.75 13.51 23.22
CA ALA A 13 5.98 12.76 22.23
C ALA A 13 6.67 12.69 20.85
N LEU A 14 7.26 13.79 20.36
CA LEU A 14 7.81 13.84 19.00
C LEU A 14 8.93 12.81 18.73
N PRO A 15 9.88 12.56 19.65
CA PRO A 15 10.87 11.50 19.48
C PRO A 15 10.23 10.12 19.43
N ILE A 16 9.25 9.84 20.29
CA ILE A 16 8.55 8.55 20.34
C ILE A 16 7.83 8.30 19.02
N LEU A 17 6.98 9.25 18.60
CA LEU A 17 6.23 9.13 17.34
C LEU A 17 7.17 9.00 16.13
N THR A 18 8.33 9.66 16.16
CA THR A 18 9.33 9.51 15.09
C THR A 18 9.91 8.11 15.05
N LYS A 19 10.33 7.58 16.20
CA LYS A 19 10.84 6.21 16.30
C LYS A 19 9.78 5.18 15.92
N THR A 20 8.54 5.36 16.37
CA THR A 20 7.42 4.47 16.02
C THR A 20 7.18 4.44 14.51
N ALA A 21 7.11 5.59 13.85
CA ALA A 21 6.93 5.65 12.40
C ALA A 21 8.11 5.02 11.63
N HIS A 22 9.34 5.19 12.13
CA HIS A 22 10.52 4.61 11.51
C HIS A 22 10.61 3.10 11.73
N PHE A 23 10.27 2.63 12.94
CA PHE A 23 10.33 1.21 13.31
C PHE A 23 9.26 0.38 12.61
N SER A 24 8.09 0.95 12.33
CA SER A 24 7.05 0.26 11.56
C SER A 24 7.33 0.20 10.06
N ALA A 25 8.21 1.07 9.53
CA ALA A 25 8.46 1.17 8.09
C ALA A 25 9.07 -0.11 7.46
N PRO A 26 10.02 -0.83 8.10
CA PRO A 26 10.51 -2.12 7.59
C PRO A 26 9.41 -3.16 7.41
N PHE A 27 8.46 -3.29 8.33
CA PHE A 27 7.34 -4.23 8.20
C PHE A 27 6.48 -3.91 6.98
N ILE A 28 6.12 -2.63 6.80
CA ILE A 28 5.35 -2.16 5.65
C ILE A 28 6.14 -2.38 4.35
N THR A 29 7.45 -2.14 4.37
CA THR A 29 8.32 -2.34 3.20
C THR A 29 8.40 -3.80 2.79
N THR A 30 8.55 -4.71 3.75
CA THR A 30 8.55 -6.16 3.53
C THR A 30 7.20 -6.62 2.98
N PHE A 31 6.09 -6.16 3.57
CA PHE A 31 4.75 -6.42 3.05
C PHE A 31 4.61 -5.95 1.59
N LEU A 32 5.00 -4.71 1.28
CA LEU A 32 4.94 -4.18 -0.09
C LEU A 32 5.79 -5.00 -1.06
N LEU A 33 6.99 -5.42 -0.66
CA LEU A 33 7.86 -6.24 -1.50
C LEU A 33 7.18 -7.57 -1.88
N ILE A 34 6.64 -8.29 -0.89
CA ILE A 34 5.95 -9.56 -1.12
C ILE A 34 4.68 -9.32 -1.93
N HIS A 35 3.88 -8.33 -1.55
CA HIS A 35 2.59 -8.04 -2.18
C HIS A 35 2.71 -7.62 -3.64
N LEU A 36 3.67 -6.74 -3.97
CA LEU A 36 3.92 -6.26 -5.34
C LEU A 36 4.64 -7.28 -6.22
N SER A 37 5.24 -8.33 -5.64
CA SER A 37 5.85 -9.41 -6.43
C SER A 37 4.83 -10.19 -7.26
N ALA A 38 3.63 -10.43 -6.72
CA ALA A 38 2.57 -11.15 -7.42
C ALA A 38 2.12 -10.45 -8.72
N PRO A 39 1.68 -9.18 -8.71
CA PRO A 39 1.30 -8.52 -9.96
C PRO A 39 2.51 -8.33 -10.89
N ALA A 40 3.71 -8.09 -10.38
CA ALA A 40 4.91 -7.96 -11.21
C ALA A 40 5.26 -9.26 -11.97
N LEU A 41 5.10 -10.43 -11.35
CA LEU A 41 5.38 -11.72 -11.99
C LEU A 41 4.38 -12.10 -13.09
N ALA A 42 3.27 -11.38 -13.22
CA ALA A 42 2.35 -11.58 -14.33
C ALA A 42 2.95 -11.24 -15.70
N ASN A 43 4.02 -10.42 -15.74
CA ASN A 43 4.78 -10.20 -16.99
C ASN A 43 5.43 -11.48 -17.54
N ILE A 44 5.58 -12.51 -16.71
CA ILE A 44 6.26 -13.77 -17.08
C ILE A 44 5.23 -14.89 -17.21
N GLY A 45 4.39 -15.08 -16.19
CA GLY A 45 3.48 -16.23 -16.10
C GLY A 45 2.01 -15.87 -16.04
N GLY A 46 1.64 -14.64 -16.39
CA GLY A 46 0.26 -14.16 -16.42
C GLY A 46 -0.45 -14.23 -15.06
N SER A 47 -1.77 -14.25 -15.08
CA SER A 47 -2.60 -14.37 -13.87
C SER A 47 -2.38 -15.68 -13.11
N SER A 48 -1.96 -16.76 -13.78
CA SER A 48 -1.68 -18.05 -13.13
C SER A 48 -0.50 -17.96 -12.16
N LEU A 49 0.65 -17.45 -12.63
CA LEU A 49 1.81 -17.25 -11.74
C LEU A 49 1.51 -16.19 -10.68
N SER A 50 0.85 -15.10 -11.07
CA SER A 50 0.44 -14.04 -10.15
C SER A 50 -0.41 -14.55 -8.99
N SER A 51 -1.39 -15.42 -9.29
CA SER A 51 -2.26 -16.05 -8.28
C SER A 51 -1.47 -16.96 -7.34
N ARG A 52 -0.59 -17.81 -7.87
CA ARG A 52 0.26 -18.69 -7.04
C ARG A 52 1.19 -17.90 -6.12
N THR A 53 1.84 -16.86 -6.65
CA THR A 53 2.71 -15.98 -5.84
C THR A 53 1.92 -15.27 -4.76
N MET A 54 0.73 -14.76 -5.09
CA MET A 54 -0.12 -14.09 -4.13
C MET A 54 -0.55 -15.05 -3.01
N LEU A 55 -1.03 -16.25 -3.35
CA LEU A 55 -1.43 -17.26 -2.37
C LEU A 55 -0.28 -17.60 -1.42
N LEU A 56 0.94 -17.79 -1.95
CA LEU A 56 2.14 -17.95 -1.12
C LEU A 56 2.38 -16.75 -0.20
N GLY A 57 2.23 -15.53 -0.71
CA GLY A 57 2.34 -14.31 0.08
C GLY A 57 1.34 -14.25 1.24
N ARG A 58 0.10 -14.69 1.01
CA ARG A 58 -0.96 -14.68 2.03
C ARG A 58 -0.64 -15.57 3.22
N GLU A 59 0.03 -16.71 3.01
CA GLU A 59 0.47 -17.57 4.11
C GLU A 59 1.42 -16.84 5.07
N TYR A 60 2.26 -15.93 4.56
CA TYR A 60 3.19 -15.18 5.39
C TYR A 60 2.49 -14.07 6.20
N TYR A 61 1.53 -13.36 5.59
CA TYR A 61 1.07 -12.08 6.14
C TYR A 61 -0.45 -11.98 6.40
N GLN A 62 -1.28 -12.93 5.93
CA GLN A 62 -2.74 -12.93 6.12
C GLN A 62 -3.25 -14.01 7.09
N THR A 63 -2.45 -14.40 8.08
CA THR A 63 -2.93 -15.28 9.16
C THR A 63 -3.64 -14.46 10.25
N ILE A 64 -4.37 -15.14 11.14
CA ILE A 64 -5.06 -14.52 12.27
C ILE A 64 -4.12 -13.70 13.18
N LEU A 65 -2.83 -14.07 13.24
CA LEU A 65 -1.83 -13.35 14.03
C LEU A 65 -0.99 -12.39 13.17
N SER A 66 -0.53 -12.83 12.00
CA SER A 66 0.38 -12.03 11.17
C SER A 66 -0.30 -10.82 10.54
N GLU A 67 -1.58 -10.89 10.19
CA GLU A 67 -2.27 -9.74 9.60
C GLU A 67 -2.42 -8.57 10.60
N PRO A 68 -2.92 -8.77 11.83
CA PRO A 68 -2.96 -7.70 12.82
C PRO A 68 -1.56 -7.21 13.22
N LEU A 69 -0.59 -8.10 13.40
CA LEU A 69 0.71 -7.75 14.02
C LEU A 69 1.76 -7.26 13.03
N LEU A 70 1.77 -7.77 11.79
CA LEU A 70 2.82 -7.48 10.80
C LEU A 70 2.34 -6.54 9.69
N ILE A 71 1.03 -6.36 9.52
CA ILE A 71 0.46 -5.44 8.52
C ILE A 71 -0.31 -4.33 9.19
N LEU A 72 -1.47 -4.62 9.77
CA LEU A 72 -2.42 -3.60 10.22
C LEU A 72 -1.85 -2.78 11.37
N GLY A 73 -1.18 -3.43 12.33
CA GLY A 73 -0.49 -2.78 13.44
C GLY A 73 0.58 -1.81 12.95
N PRO A 74 1.62 -2.26 12.23
CA PRO A 74 2.66 -1.38 11.70
C PRO A 74 2.11 -0.25 10.83
N LEU A 75 1.14 -0.54 9.95
CA LEU A 75 0.52 0.45 9.07
C LEU A 75 -0.24 1.52 9.86
N THR A 76 -1.02 1.11 10.86
CA THR A 76 -1.74 2.01 11.77
C THR A 76 -0.77 2.86 12.58
N LEU A 77 0.22 2.23 13.21
CA LEU A 77 1.25 2.92 13.99
C LEU A 77 2.02 3.93 13.13
N HIS A 78 2.34 3.59 11.87
CA HIS A 78 2.99 4.48 10.93
C HIS A 78 2.13 5.69 10.59
N ALA A 79 0.89 5.46 10.17
CA ALA A 79 -0.05 6.49 9.74
C ALA A 79 -0.43 7.45 10.88
N VAL A 80 -0.76 6.89 12.05
CA VAL A 80 -1.11 7.65 13.25
C VAL A 80 0.09 8.46 13.73
N SER A 81 1.28 7.86 13.80
CA SER A 81 2.49 8.58 14.23
C SER A 81 2.83 9.72 13.29
N GLY A 82 2.75 9.51 11.97
CA GLY A 82 2.97 10.55 10.96
C GLY A 82 1.99 11.71 11.10
N SER A 83 0.71 11.40 11.34
CA SER A 83 -0.35 12.40 11.49
C SER A 83 -0.21 13.18 12.81
N LEU A 84 0.02 12.50 13.93
CA LEU A 84 0.23 13.13 15.24
C LEU A 84 1.49 14.01 15.26
N LYS A 85 2.58 13.61 14.58
CA LYS A 85 3.77 14.46 14.43
C LYS A 85 3.44 15.79 13.76
N ARG A 86 2.57 15.78 12.76
CA ARG A 86 2.12 17.01 12.10
C ARG A 86 1.35 17.90 13.07
N LEU A 87 0.39 17.34 13.81
CA LEU A 87 -0.44 18.07 14.77
C LEU A 87 0.37 18.64 15.94
N LEU A 88 1.41 17.92 16.39
CA LEU A 88 2.25 18.31 17.52
C LEU A 88 3.48 19.15 17.13
N SER A 89 3.70 19.43 15.85
CA SER A 89 4.87 20.20 15.40
C SER A 89 4.83 21.62 15.99
N PRO A 90 5.93 22.11 16.59
CA PRO A 90 5.97 23.44 17.18
C PRO A 90 6.06 24.53 16.09
N PRO A 91 5.62 25.77 16.37
CA PRO A 91 5.63 26.87 15.39
C PRO A 91 7.00 27.13 14.77
N GLY A 92 8.09 27.02 15.55
CA GLY A 92 9.45 27.22 15.07
C GLY A 92 10.05 26.04 14.27
N ARG A 93 9.37 24.89 14.22
CA ARG A 93 9.76 23.73 13.41
C ARG A 93 8.50 23.13 12.77
N PRO A 94 7.92 23.81 11.78
CA PRO A 94 6.67 23.38 11.19
C PRO A 94 6.83 22.02 10.50
N PRO A 95 5.74 21.25 10.39
CA PRO A 95 5.79 19.97 9.71
C PRO A 95 6.05 20.16 8.22
N ARG A 96 6.52 19.10 7.56
CA ARG A 96 6.69 19.07 6.10
C ARG A 96 5.41 19.56 5.41
N ARG A 97 5.54 20.43 4.40
CA ARG A 97 4.38 20.98 3.65
C ARG A 97 3.51 19.86 3.08
N LEU A 98 2.18 20.06 3.06
CA LEU A 98 1.25 19.09 2.47
C LEU A 98 1.54 18.84 0.99
N THR A 99 2.04 19.85 0.27
CA THR A 99 2.42 19.76 -1.14
C THR A 99 3.71 19.00 -1.41
N HIS A 100 4.47 18.63 -0.36
CA HIS A 100 5.65 17.81 -0.56
C HIS A 100 5.24 16.39 -0.97
N LEU A 101 5.93 15.81 -1.96
CA LEU A 101 5.62 14.49 -2.52
C LEU A 101 5.35 13.42 -1.45
N LEU A 102 6.28 13.20 -0.51
CA LEU A 102 6.08 12.29 0.63
C LEU A 102 4.78 12.53 1.44
N SER A 103 4.31 13.78 1.59
CA SER A 103 3.04 14.08 2.26
C SER A 103 1.85 13.81 1.35
N ILE A 104 1.86 14.27 0.10
CA ILE A 104 0.79 14.00 -0.88
C ILE A 104 0.58 12.50 -1.02
N THR A 105 1.64 11.74 -1.28
CA THR A 105 1.55 10.30 -1.52
C THR A 105 1.15 9.54 -0.26
N GLY A 106 1.56 10.02 0.92
CA GLY A 106 1.16 9.46 2.21
C GLY A 106 -0.33 9.62 2.46
N TYR A 107 -0.87 10.83 2.31
CA TYR A 107 -2.30 11.09 2.49
C TYR A 107 -3.16 10.49 1.38
N ALA A 108 -2.71 10.52 0.12
CA ALA A 108 -3.43 9.87 -0.98
C ALA A 108 -3.54 8.36 -0.75
N THR A 109 -2.44 7.72 -0.29
CA THR A 109 -2.48 6.31 0.11
C THR A 109 -3.43 6.12 1.29
N LEU A 110 -3.25 6.86 2.39
CA LEU A 110 -3.99 6.67 3.63
C LEU A 110 -5.49 6.92 3.50
N LEU A 111 -5.90 7.96 2.78
CA LEU A 111 -7.29 8.44 2.78
C LEU A 111 -8.11 7.92 1.61
N LEU A 112 -7.48 7.47 0.53
CA LEU A 112 -8.18 7.04 -0.68
C LEU A 112 -7.75 5.64 -1.11
N PHE A 113 -6.50 5.48 -1.55
CA PHE A 113 -6.11 4.28 -2.28
C PHE A 113 -6.07 3.02 -1.41
N LEU A 114 -5.48 3.11 -0.21
CA LEU A 114 -5.37 1.95 0.68
C LEU A 114 -6.73 1.53 1.26
N PRO A 115 -7.59 2.41 1.80
CA PRO A 115 -8.89 2.01 2.30
C PRO A 115 -9.75 1.35 1.22
N VAL A 116 -9.80 1.91 0.01
CA VAL A 116 -10.57 1.34 -1.09
C VAL A 116 -10.02 -0.03 -1.48
N HIS A 117 -8.70 -0.16 -1.59
CA HIS A 117 -8.05 -1.42 -1.92
C HIS A 117 -8.30 -2.48 -0.83
N TYR A 118 -8.07 -2.14 0.44
CA TYR A 118 -8.30 -3.04 1.57
C TYR A 118 -9.77 -3.47 1.67
N LEU A 119 -10.71 -2.54 1.54
CA LEU A 119 -12.13 -2.89 1.60
C LEU A 119 -12.51 -3.81 0.42
N THR A 120 -12.11 -3.49 -0.80
CA THR A 120 -12.49 -4.25 -2.00
C THR A 120 -11.81 -5.62 -2.08
N HIS A 121 -10.53 -5.72 -1.69
CA HIS A 121 -9.71 -6.93 -1.83
C HIS A 121 -9.53 -7.74 -0.55
N ARG A 122 -10.00 -7.26 0.61
CA ARG A 122 -9.85 -7.98 1.88
C ARG A 122 -11.12 -8.04 2.70
N ALA A 123 -11.86 -6.93 2.87
CA ALA A 123 -13.00 -6.88 3.77
C ALA A 123 -14.33 -7.30 3.11
N TYR A 124 -14.69 -6.71 1.97
CA TYR A 124 -15.95 -7.04 1.28
C TYR A 124 -16.05 -8.48 0.77
N PRO A 125 -14.97 -9.14 0.30
CA PRO A 125 -15.02 -10.55 -0.03
C PRO A 125 -15.51 -11.44 1.12
N THR A 126 -15.28 -11.07 2.39
CA THR A 126 -15.65 -11.90 3.55
C THR A 126 -17.09 -11.71 4.01
N LEU A 127 -17.89 -10.90 3.31
CA LEU A 127 -19.30 -10.69 3.67
C LEU A 127 -20.12 -11.95 3.35
N ASP A 128 -20.79 -12.51 4.35
CA ASP A 128 -21.64 -13.70 4.22
C ASP A 128 -23.07 -13.40 3.73
N VAL A 129 -23.23 -12.29 3.00
CA VAL A 129 -24.54 -11.87 2.47
C VAL A 129 -24.66 -12.26 1.00
N ALA A 130 -25.88 -12.59 0.57
CA ALA A 130 -26.15 -12.79 -0.84
C ALA A 130 -25.89 -11.48 -1.63
N PRO A 131 -25.28 -11.55 -2.83
CA PRO A 131 -24.82 -12.74 -3.54
C PRO A 131 -23.30 -13.02 -3.34
N ILE A 132 -22.63 -12.47 -2.33
CA ILE A 132 -21.18 -12.62 -2.11
C ILE A 132 -20.85 -13.98 -1.48
N TYR A 133 -21.60 -14.38 -0.45
CA TYR A 133 -21.44 -15.66 0.28
C TYR A 133 -19.98 -15.92 0.70
N ALA A 134 -19.33 -14.93 1.33
CA ALA A 134 -17.97 -15.02 1.86
C ALA A 134 -16.96 -15.68 0.89
N VAL A 135 -16.63 -14.97 -0.21
CA VAL A 135 -15.59 -15.39 -1.17
C VAL A 135 -14.29 -15.67 -0.42
N GLY A 136 -13.93 -16.95 -0.33
CA GLY A 136 -12.87 -17.43 0.54
C GLY A 136 -11.47 -17.04 0.05
N PRO A 137 -10.45 -17.10 0.92
CA PRO A 137 -9.06 -16.82 0.52
C PRO A 137 -8.53 -17.69 -0.63
N ALA A 138 -9.05 -18.92 -0.76
CA ALA A 138 -8.71 -19.83 -1.87
C ALA A 138 -9.41 -19.47 -3.18
N GLU A 139 -10.58 -18.81 -3.11
CA GLU A 139 -11.34 -18.37 -4.28
C GLU A 139 -10.82 -17.00 -4.76
N LEU A 140 -10.37 -16.15 -3.86
CA LEU A 140 -9.98 -14.77 -4.17
C LEU A 140 -8.61 -14.70 -4.86
N ASP A 141 -8.51 -14.92 -6.17
CA ASP A 141 -7.25 -14.93 -6.95
C ASP A 141 -7.14 -13.76 -7.96
N TYR A 142 -6.27 -13.85 -8.97
CA TYR A 142 -6.20 -12.80 -10.00
C TYR A 142 -7.37 -12.82 -11.00
N GLU A 143 -8.26 -13.81 -11.01
CA GLU A 143 -9.54 -13.69 -11.71
C GLU A 143 -10.44 -12.63 -11.06
N PHE A 144 -10.36 -12.47 -9.73
CA PHE A 144 -11.04 -11.37 -9.03
C PHE A 144 -10.52 -10.01 -9.53
N VAL A 145 -9.20 -9.86 -9.63
CA VAL A 145 -8.56 -8.64 -10.16
C VAL A 145 -8.96 -8.40 -11.63
N LYS A 146 -8.96 -9.45 -12.47
CA LYS A 146 -9.43 -9.35 -13.86
C LYS A 146 -10.88 -8.90 -13.96
N THR A 147 -11.75 -9.39 -13.08
CA THR A 147 -13.17 -8.98 -13.05
C THR A 147 -13.30 -7.46 -12.90
N GLY A 148 -12.54 -6.87 -11.96
CA GLY A 148 -12.49 -5.42 -11.77
C GLY A 148 -11.91 -4.68 -12.98
N LEU A 149 -10.80 -5.16 -13.54
CA LEU A 149 -10.14 -4.55 -14.70
C LEU A 149 -11.00 -4.58 -15.97
N LYS A 150 -11.84 -5.61 -16.14
CA LYS A 150 -12.72 -5.74 -17.31
C LYS A 150 -14.06 -5.05 -17.14
N SER A 151 -14.66 -5.12 -15.95
CA SER A 151 -16.00 -4.56 -15.71
C SER A 151 -15.93 -3.05 -15.48
N TRP A 152 -14.87 -2.56 -14.83
CA TRP A 152 -14.66 -1.13 -14.55
C TRP A 152 -13.23 -0.69 -14.89
N PRO A 153 -12.83 -0.72 -16.18
CA PRO A 153 -11.44 -0.52 -16.58
C PRO A 153 -10.85 0.79 -16.07
N ILE A 154 -11.54 1.91 -16.29
CA ILE A 154 -11.04 3.24 -15.91
C ILE A 154 -10.83 3.33 -14.39
N ARG A 155 -11.81 2.88 -13.60
CA ARG A 155 -11.78 2.97 -12.13
C ARG A 155 -10.70 2.07 -11.55
N SER A 156 -10.64 0.83 -12.01
CA SER A 156 -9.63 -0.14 -11.58
C SER A 156 -8.22 0.34 -11.93
N TRP A 157 -8.01 0.84 -13.16
CA TRP A 157 -6.72 1.41 -13.55
C TRP A 157 -6.34 2.63 -12.71
N LEU A 158 -7.27 3.54 -12.44
CA LEU A 158 -7.02 4.72 -11.62
C LEU A 158 -6.67 4.32 -10.17
N MET A 159 -7.40 3.38 -9.58
CA MET A 159 -7.15 2.89 -8.21
C MET A 159 -5.81 2.16 -8.10
N TYR A 160 -5.51 1.20 -9.00
CA TYR A 160 -4.25 0.47 -8.97
C TYR A 160 -3.05 1.36 -9.28
N THR A 161 -3.13 2.19 -10.33
CA THR A 161 -2.05 3.11 -10.70
C THR A 161 -1.79 4.11 -9.58
N GLY A 162 -2.85 4.70 -9.04
CA GLY A 162 -2.76 5.64 -7.94
C GLY A 162 -2.14 5.02 -6.68
N LEU A 163 -2.55 3.80 -6.31
CA LEU A 163 -1.98 3.08 -5.18
C LEU A 163 -0.49 2.73 -5.40
N VAL A 164 -0.15 2.12 -6.53
CA VAL A 164 1.22 1.69 -6.86
C VAL A 164 2.16 2.88 -6.94
N LEU A 165 1.78 3.96 -7.62
CA LEU A 165 2.61 5.16 -7.72
C LEU A 165 2.75 5.85 -6.37
N SER A 166 1.65 6.02 -5.61
CA SER A 166 1.70 6.69 -4.31
C SER A 166 2.58 5.93 -3.33
N THR A 167 2.38 4.62 -3.19
CA THR A 167 3.18 3.77 -2.29
C THR A 167 4.65 3.71 -2.70
N THR A 168 4.95 3.55 -3.99
CA THR A 168 6.33 3.52 -4.50
C THR A 168 7.05 4.85 -4.23
N LEU A 169 6.42 5.97 -4.55
CA LEU A 169 7.02 7.30 -4.34
C LEU A 169 7.16 7.62 -2.85
N HIS A 170 6.17 7.24 -2.03
CA HIS A 170 6.23 7.37 -0.57
C HIS A 170 7.39 6.56 0.02
N LEU A 171 7.54 5.30 -0.41
CA LEU A 171 8.61 4.41 0.01
C LEU A 171 9.98 5.01 -0.30
N VAL A 172 10.19 5.56 -1.49
CA VAL A 172 11.50 6.08 -1.92
C VAL A 172 11.94 7.31 -1.12
N ASP A 173 11.03 8.27 -0.94
CA ASP A 173 11.33 9.46 -0.13
C ASP A 173 11.48 9.06 1.35
N GLY A 174 10.66 8.12 1.85
CA GLY A 174 10.74 7.59 3.21
C GLY A 174 12.04 6.85 3.49
N MET A 175 12.46 5.95 2.59
CA MET A 175 13.71 5.20 2.69
C MET A 175 14.93 6.12 2.76
N THR A 176 14.89 7.25 2.05
CA THR A 176 15.95 8.27 2.13
C THR A 176 16.08 8.85 3.55
N ILE A 177 14.96 9.05 4.24
CA ILE A 177 14.95 9.53 5.63
C ILE A 177 15.54 8.47 6.55
N ILE A 178 15.09 7.21 6.43
CA ILE A 178 15.60 6.09 7.24
C ILE A 178 17.11 5.92 7.03
N TRP A 179 17.56 5.92 5.77
CA TRP A 179 18.96 5.79 5.42
C TRP A 179 19.82 6.87 6.07
N ASN A 180 19.44 8.14 5.89
CA ASN A 180 20.18 9.28 6.43
C ASN A 180 20.14 9.36 7.96
N THR A 181 19.15 8.73 8.59
CA THR A 181 19.00 8.73 10.05
C THR A 181 19.79 7.61 10.70
N TYR A 182 19.79 6.40 10.12
CA TYR A 182 20.30 5.19 10.79
C TYR A 182 21.42 4.45 10.06
N LEU A 183 21.52 4.56 8.74
CA LEU A 183 22.38 3.69 7.93
C LEU A 183 23.58 4.39 7.31
N LYS A 184 23.56 5.73 7.21
CA LYS A 184 24.59 6.53 6.52
C LYS A 184 26.03 6.34 7.04
N ASP A 185 26.19 5.89 8.29
CA ASP A 185 27.48 5.73 8.95
C ASP A 185 28.01 4.28 8.81
N PHE A 186 27.13 3.32 8.47
CA PHE A 186 27.47 1.90 8.30
C PHE A 186 27.54 1.48 6.83
N LEU A 187 26.75 2.12 5.97
CA LEU A 187 26.70 1.84 4.55
C LEU A 187 27.12 3.09 3.78
N PRO A 188 27.88 2.94 2.68
CA PRO A 188 28.30 4.07 1.86
C PRO A 188 27.07 4.91 1.50
N SER A 189 27.18 6.20 1.77
CA SER A 189 26.03 7.09 1.71
C SER A 189 25.31 6.97 0.36
N TRP A 190 23.99 6.78 0.37
CA TRP A 190 23.10 6.86 -0.81
C TRP A 190 23.07 8.28 -1.43
N LYS A 191 24.11 9.09 -1.21
CA LYS A 191 24.40 10.38 -1.83
C LYS A 191 24.70 10.27 -3.34
N LEU A 192 24.89 9.07 -3.90
CA LEU A 192 25.24 8.88 -5.31
C LEU A 192 24.08 9.09 -6.31
N ALA A 193 22.82 9.05 -5.88
CA ALA A 193 21.69 9.30 -6.77
C ALA A 193 20.97 10.60 -6.39
N LYS A 194 21.05 11.61 -7.27
CA LYS A 194 20.15 12.78 -7.23
C LYS A 194 18.71 12.27 -7.15
N ARG A 195 17.84 12.95 -6.38
CA ARG A 195 16.42 12.61 -6.22
C ARG A 195 15.73 12.12 -7.51
N PRO A 196 15.83 12.81 -8.67
CA PRO A 196 15.20 12.33 -9.91
C PRO A 196 15.67 10.94 -10.35
N ARG A 197 16.98 10.63 -10.22
CA ARG A 197 17.52 9.32 -10.58
C ARG A 197 16.95 8.22 -9.68
N ARG A 198 16.90 8.46 -8.36
CA ARG A 198 16.33 7.48 -7.41
C ARG A 198 14.83 7.26 -7.65
N THR A 199 14.09 8.34 -7.89
CA THR A 199 12.67 8.25 -8.25
C THR A 199 12.48 7.47 -9.55
N ALA A 200 13.26 7.77 -10.59
CA ALA A 200 13.19 7.06 -11.86
C ALA A 200 13.52 5.56 -11.70
N LEU A 201 14.54 5.21 -10.91
CA LEU A 201 14.88 3.82 -10.62
C LEU A 201 13.73 3.10 -9.91
N ALA A 202 13.13 3.70 -8.88
CA ALA A 202 12.03 3.05 -8.18
C ALA A 202 10.77 2.92 -9.04
N LEU A 203 10.46 3.93 -9.85
CA LEU A 203 9.39 3.83 -10.83
C LEU A 203 9.68 2.72 -11.85
N GLY A 204 10.90 2.62 -12.36
CA GLY A 204 11.30 1.61 -13.34
C GLY A 204 11.41 0.19 -12.78
N CYS A 205 11.80 0.03 -11.50
CA CYS A 205 12.04 -1.28 -10.89
C CYS A 205 10.86 -1.81 -10.07
N ILE A 206 9.94 -0.95 -9.61
CA ILE A 206 8.82 -1.35 -8.77
C ILE A 206 7.50 -1.05 -9.47
N ALA A 207 7.22 0.22 -9.77
CA ALA A 207 5.93 0.62 -10.30
C ALA A 207 5.70 0.07 -11.71
N LEU A 208 6.70 0.18 -12.59
CA LEU A 208 6.59 -0.24 -13.99
C LEU A 208 6.32 -1.75 -14.10
N PRO A 209 7.12 -2.67 -13.52
CA PRO A 209 6.83 -4.10 -13.58
C PRO A 209 5.46 -4.46 -13.00
N THR A 210 5.07 -3.81 -11.90
CA THR A 210 3.74 -4.02 -11.30
C THR A 210 2.62 -3.63 -12.26
N LEU A 211 2.71 -2.43 -12.86
CA LEU A 211 1.66 -1.91 -13.74
C LEU A 211 1.63 -2.61 -15.10
N THR A 212 2.78 -2.99 -15.66
CA THR A 212 2.82 -3.80 -16.88
C THR A 212 2.32 -5.22 -16.64
N GLY A 213 2.52 -5.76 -15.43
CA GLY A 213 1.94 -7.04 -15.03
C GLY A 213 0.43 -6.99 -14.92
N LEU A 214 -0.13 -5.94 -14.30
CA LEU A 214 -1.57 -5.69 -14.32
C LEU A 214 -2.11 -5.48 -15.74
N TYR A 215 -1.31 -4.84 -16.61
CA TYR A 215 -1.66 -4.70 -18.02
C TYR A 215 -1.75 -6.07 -18.71
N ALA A 216 -0.76 -6.95 -18.52
CA ALA A 216 -0.77 -8.30 -19.05
C ALA A 216 -2.02 -9.07 -18.58
N ILE A 217 -2.32 -9.01 -17.28
CA ILE A 217 -3.51 -9.62 -16.67
C ILE A 217 -4.80 -9.08 -17.31
N SER A 218 -4.89 -7.77 -17.57
CA SER A 218 -6.07 -7.15 -18.18
C SER A 218 -6.38 -7.67 -19.60
N LYS A 219 -5.37 -8.22 -20.31
CA LYS A 219 -5.49 -8.74 -21.67
C LYS A 219 -5.89 -10.21 -21.73
N GLU A 220 -5.74 -10.94 -20.64
CA GLU A 220 -6.12 -12.35 -20.60
C GLU A 220 -7.63 -12.54 -20.62
N PRO A 221 -8.16 -13.66 -21.16
CA PRO A 221 -9.57 -14.03 -21.02
C PRO A 221 -9.94 -14.25 -19.54
N MET A 222 -11.24 -14.15 -19.24
CA MET A 222 -11.76 -14.57 -17.93
C MET A 222 -11.78 -16.09 -17.88
N MET A 223 -11.18 -16.68 -16.84
CA MET A 223 -11.16 -18.13 -16.62
C MET A 223 -11.93 -18.51 -15.35
N THR A 224 -12.97 -17.73 -15.03
CA THR A 224 -13.84 -17.96 -13.87
C THR A 224 -15.25 -18.33 -14.34
N PHE A 225 -15.94 -19.17 -13.57
CA PHE A 225 -17.33 -19.51 -13.84
C PHE A 225 -18.23 -18.28 -13.71
N ALA A 226 -19.31 -18.21 -14.50
CA ALA A 226 -20.25 -17.08 -14.48
C ALA A 226 -20.84 -16.83 -13.08
N SER A 227 -21.13 -17.90 -12.33
CA SER A 227 -21.58 -17.80 -10.94
C SER A 227 -20.54 -17.11 -10.05
N MET A 228 -19.27 -17.47 -10.17
CA MET A 228 -18.19 -16.82 -9.41
C MET A 228 -17.98 -15.36 -9.84
N ALA A 229 -18.00 -15.08 -11.15
CA ALA A 229 -17.93 -13.72 -11.67
C ALA A 229 -19.03 -12.82 -11.08
N SER A 230 -20.24 -13.34 -10.91
CA SER A 230 -21.35 -12.59 -10.29
C SER A 230 -21.08 -12.25 -8.81
N ARG A 231 -20.47 -13.18 -8.06
CA ARG A 231 -20.04 -12.95 -6.66
C ARG A 231 -18.97 -11.86 -6.62
N TYR A 232 -17.97 -11.94 -7.51
CA TYR A 232 -16.91 -10.94 -7.62
C TYR A 232 -17.46 -9.55 -7.94
N GLN A 233 -18.37 -9.44 -8.90
CA GLN A 233 -19.02 -8.17 -9.23
C GLN A 233 -19.77 -7.59 -8.03
N ALA A 234 -20.48 -8.42 -7.26
CA ALA A 234 -21.17 -7.96 -6.07
C ALA A 234 -20.23 -7.44 -4.97
N VAL A 235 -19.05 -8.05 -4.83
CA VAL A 235 -17.99 -7.52 -3.95
C VAL A 235 -17.55 -6.13 -4.41
N PHE A 236 -17.25 -5.94 -5.70
CA PHE A 236 -16.88 -4.61 -6.22
C PHE A 236 -18.01 -3.60 -5.98
N LEU A 237 -19.26 -3.97 -6.26
CA LEU A 237 -20.44 -3.14 -6.03
C LEU A 237 -20.71 -2.86 -4.54
N SER A 238 -20.00 -3.47 -3.59
CA SER A 238 -20.05 -3.05 -2.19
C SER A 238 -19.35 -1.70 -1.95
N SER A 239 -18.42 -1.31 -2.83
CA SER A 239 -17.78 -0.01 -2.82
C SER A 239 -18.56 1.01 -3.64
N MET A 240 -18.81 2.20 -3.08
CA MET A 240 -19.45 3.30 -3.80
C MET A 240 -18.73 3.68 -5.10
N LEU A 241 -17.40 3.54 -5.14
CA LEU A 241 -16.61 3.87 -6.33
C LEU A 241 -17.00 3.00 -7.54
N TYR A 242 -17.39 1.74 -7.33
CA TYR A 242 -17.74 0.84 -8.42
C TYR A 242 -19.24 0.86 -8.76
N ARG A 243 -20.06 1.60 -8.01
CA ARG A 243 -21.50 1.79 -8.30
C ARG A 243 -21.81 2.90 -9.29
N ILE A 244 -20.92 3.89 -9.43
CA ILE A 244 -21.14 5.14 -10.18
C ILE A 244 -20.63 5.07 -11.61
#